data_AF-A0A3P6E808-F1
#
_entry.id   AF-A0A3P6E808-F1
#
_cell.length_a   1.000
_cell.length_b   1.000
_cell.length_c   1.000
_cell.angle_alpha   90.00
_cell.angle_beta   90.00
_cell.angle_gamma   90.00
#
_symmetry.space_group_name_H-M   'P 1'
#
loop_
_entity.id
_entity.type
_entity.pdbx_description
1 polymer ?
#
loop_
_entity_poly.entity_id
_entity_poly.type
_entity_poly.pdbx_seq_one_letter_code
_entity_poly.pdbx_strand_id
1 'polypeptide(L)'
;MGRCNYLHLIVKDDTETCRLMLLDTVGKTIIGSNDVELWDGSFDEIEDPEILPQPIRDLVGKSFCFGLAITSDNVTNGSDTLKVSEVWSGDYIQRI
;
A
#
# COMPACT_ATOMS: atom_id res chain seq x y z
N MET A 1 -21.48 -0.80 -8.70
CA MET A 1 -20.75 0.32 -8.08
C MET A 1 -19.39 -0.24 -7.67
N GLY A 2 -18.37 -0.11 -8.50
CA GLY A 2 -17.06 -0.72 -8.22
C GLY A 2 -16.39 0.01 -7.06
N ARG A 3 -16.25 -0.64 -5.90
CA ARG A 3 -15.45 -0.10 -4.80
C ARG A 3 -14.00 -0.03 -5.28
N CYS A 4 -13.47 1.18 -5.41
CA CYS A 4 -12.04 1.37 -5.63
C CYS A 4 -11.34 1.04 -4.31
N ASN A 5 -10.73 -0.14 -4.22
CA ASN A 5 -9.94 -0.53 -3.06
C ASN A 5 -8.59 0.19 -3.13
N TYR A 6 -8.23 0.90 -2.07
CA TYR A 6 -6.93 1.55 -1.93
C TYR A 6 -6.31 1.09 -0.62
N LEU A 7 -5.03 0.75 -0.66
CA LEU A 7 -4.27 0.32 0.50
C LEU A 7 -3.42 1.48 1.00
N HIS A 8 -3.67 1.91 2.24
CA HIS A 8 -2.84 2.89 2.92
C HIS A 8 -1.75 2.18 3.70
N LEU A 9 -0.50 2.59 3.48
CA LEU A 9 0.66 2.08 4.19
C LEU A 9 1.38 3.21 4.92
N ILE A 10 1.91 2.88 6.08
CA ILE A 10 2.89 3.70 6.78
C ILE A 10 4.24 3.03 6.53
N VAL A 11 5.12 3.71 5.80
CA VAL A 11 6.43 3.19 5.43
C VAL A 11 7.50 4.02 6.11
N LYS A 12 8.52 3.35 6.63
CA LYS A 12 9.67 3.97 7.26
C LYS A 12 10.91 3.71 6.42
N ASP A 13 11.68 4.75 6.15
CA ASP A 13 13.04 4.64 5.61
C ASP A 13 14.08 5.06 6.68
N ASP A 14 15.33 5.20 6.28
CA ASP A 14 16.43 5.59 7.17
C ASP A 14 16.30 7.03 7.71
N THR A 15 15.42 7.84 7.11
CA THR A 15 15.23 9.24 7.46
C THR A 15 13.96 9.42 8.30
N GLU A 16 12.80 9.09 7.75
CA GLU A 16 11.50 9.42 8.31
C GLU A 16 10.44 8.37 7.94
N THR A 17 9.21 8.63 8.38
CA THR A 17 8.05 7.81 8.08
C THR A 17 7.11 8.59 7.17
N CYS A 18 6.69 7.98 6.06
CA CYS A 18 5.75 8.58 5.11
C CYS A 18 4.48 7.74 4.95
N ARG A 19 3.40 8.39 4.52
CA ARG A 19 2.13 7.72 4.25
C ARG A 19 2.00 7.51 2.76
N LEU A 20 1.80 6.26 2.35
CA LEU A 20 1.62 5.87 0.97
C LEU A 20 0.17 5.42 0.73
N MET A 21 -0.35 5.71 -0.46
CA MET A 21 -1.60 5.14 -0.97
C MET A 21 -1.31 4.35 -2.24
N LEU A 22 -1.65 3.07 -2.21
CA LEU A 22 -1.56 2.17 -3.35
C LEU A 22 -2.95 1.96 -3.93
N LEU A 23 -3.04 2.09 -5.25
CA LEU A 23 -4.22 1.63 -5.97
C LEU A 23 -4.26 0.10 -5.96
N ASP A 24 -5.47 -0.45 -6.02
CA ASP A 24 -5.77 -1.88 -6.08
C ASP A 24 -4.77 -2.71 -6.90
N THR A 25 -4.45 -2.28 -8.12
CA THR A 25 -3.52 -2.98 -9.03
C THR A 25 -2.11 -3.14 -8.44
N VAL A 26 -1.61 -2.09 -7.77
CA VAL A 26 -0.30 -2.10 -7.13
C VAL A 26 -0.36 -2.83 -5.79
N GLY A 27 -1.43 -2.63 -5.02
CA GLY A 27 -1.67 -3.31 -3.74
C GLY A 27 -1.69 -4.84 -3.89
N LYS A 28 -2.39 -5.36 -4.89
CA LYS A 28 -2.43 -6.79 -5.22
C LYS A 28 -1.06 -7.37 -5.53
N THR A 29 -0.19 -6.59 -6.18
CA THR A 29 1.16 -7.03 -6.54
C THR A 29 2.02 -7.25 -5.30
N ILE A 30 1.91 -6.38 -4.28
CA ILE A 30 2.72 -6.53 -3.05
C ILE A 30 2.13 -7.55 -2.07
N ILE A 31 0.80 -7.67 -2.02
CA ILE A 31 0.11 -8.63 -1.16
C ILE A 31 0.30 -10.05 -1.69
N GLY A 32 0.33 -10.22 -3.02
CA GLY A 32 0.42 -11.54 -3.66
C GLY A 32 -0.87 -12.35 -3.63
N SER A 33 -2.00 -11.73 -3.27
CA SER A 33 -3.34 -12.34 -3.22
C SER A 33 -4.38 -11.36 -3.76
N ASN A 34 -5.46 -11.89 -4.34
CA ASN A 34 -6.58 -11.06 -4.81
C ASN A 34 -7.56 -10.72 -3.67
N ASP A 35 -8.29 -9.61 -3.81
CA ASP A 35 -9.23 -9.10 -2.77
C ASP A 35 -10.24 -10.13 -2.25
N VAL A 36 -10.69 -11.04 -3.12
CA VAL A 36 -11.65 -12.10 -2.76
C VAL A 36 -11.03 -13.10 -1.77
N GLU A 37 -9.74 -13.36 -1.88
CA GLU A 37 -9.00 -14.27 -1.01
C GLU A 37 -8.59 -13.60 0.31
N LEU A 38 -8.45 -12.26 0.33
CA LEU A 38 -8.07 -11.52 1.53
C LEU A 38 -9.12 -11.59 2.64
N TRP A 39 -10.40 -11.64 2.26
CA TRP A 39 -11.51 -11.59 3.20
C TRP A 39 -12.51 -12.74 3.02
N ASP A 40 -12.11 -13.82 2.32
CA ASP A 40 -12.96 -14.99 2.03
C ASP A 40 -14.35 -14.62 1.44
N GLY A 41 -14.40 -13.51 0.69
CA GLY A 41 -15.63 -12.94 0.14
C GLY A 41 -16.53 -12.18 1.13
N SER A 42 -16.21 -12.10 2.43
CA SER A 42 -16.93 -11.30 3.43
C SER A 42 -16.36 -9.88 3.52
N PHE A 43 -16.81 -8.99 2.64
CA PHE A 43 -16.46 -7.57 2.67
C PHE A 43 -17.32 -6.73 3.63
N ASP A 44 -18.32 -7.35 4.26
CA ASP A 44 -19.30 -6.68 5.13
C ASP A 44 -18.97 -6.82 6.64
N GLU A 45 -17.97 -7.63 7.02
CA GLU A 45 -17.70 -7.99 8.42
C GLU A 45 -16.27 -7.67 8.90
N ILE A 46 -15.83 -6.42 8.76
CA ILE A 46 -14.74 -5.94 9.63
C ILE A 46 -15.38 -5.42 10.92
N GLU A 47 -15.70 -6.32 11.85
CA GLU A 47 -16.22 -5.94 13.18
C GLU A 47 -15.14 -5.25 14.02
N ASP A 48 -13.88 -5.57 13.78
CA ASP A 48 -12.73 -4.99 14.47
C ASP A 48 -11.64 -4.56 13.45
N PRO A 49 -11.35 -3.24 13.35
CA PRO A 49 -10.33 -2.72 12.44
C PRO A 49 -8.90 -3.18 12.77
N GLU A 50 -8.65 -3.76 13.95
CA GLU A 50 -7.35 -4.32 14.32
C GLU A 50 -7.13 -5.73 13.75
N ILE A 51 -8.20 -6.41 13.30
CA ILE A 51 -8.13 -7.75 12.71
C ILE A 51 -7.82 -7.63 11.22
N LEU A 52 -6.53 -7.59 10.90
CA LEU A 52 -6.05 -7.58 9.52
C LEU A 52 -5.80 -9.01 8.99
N PRO A 53 -6.11 -9.30 7.70
CA PRO A 53 -5.79 -10.56 7.04
C PRO A 53 -4.29 -10.86 7.09
N GLN A 54 -3.95 -12.14 7.19
CA GLN A 54 -2.56 -12.58 7.28
C GLN A 54 -1.68 -12.02 6.13
N PRO A 55 -2.12 -11.98 4.85
CA PRO A 55 -1.31 -11.43 3.78
C PRO A 55 -0.97 -9.93 3.95
N ILE A 56 -1.85 -9.15 4.58
CA ILE A 56 -1.58 -7.73 4.90
C ILE A 56 -0.60 -7.63 6.07
N ARG A 57 -0.77 -8.48 7.09
CA ARG A 57 0.16 -8.54 8.24
C ARG A 57 1.56 -8.94 7.81
N ASP A 58 1.68 -9.82 6.82
CA ASP A 58 2.94 -10.27 6.24
C ASP A 58 3.69 -9.19 5.45
N LEU A 59 3.09 -8.02 5.21
CA LEU A 59 3.79 -6.86 4.66
C LEU A 59 4.68 -6.17 5.70
N VAL A 60 4.37 -6.31 6.99
CA VAL A 60 5.12 -5.66 8.06
C VAL A 60 6.54 -6.23 8.12
N GLY A 61 7.54 -5.34 8.08
CA GLY A 61 8.95 -5.72 8.09
C GLY A 61 9.53 -6.06 6.71
N LYS A 62 8.72 -6.07 5.64
CA LYS A 62 9.22 -6.18 4.27
C LYS A 62 9.70 -4.83 3.74
N SER A 63 10.69 -4.89 2.86
CA SER A 63 11.25 -3.71 2.18
C SER A 63 10.90 -3.75 0.71
N PHE A 64 10.55 -2.58 0.16
CA PHE A 64 10.17 -2.39 -1.23
C PHE A 64 10.72 -1.07 -1.74
N CYS A 65 10.91 -0.97 -3.06
CA CYS A 65 11.06 0.32 -3.72
C CYS A 65 9.72 0.76 -4.29
N PHE A 66 9.37 2.03 -4.06
CA PHE A 66 8.14 2.64 -4.55
C PHE A 66 8.45 3.80 -5.48
N GLY A 67 7.82 3.79 -6.66
CA GLY A 67 7.73 4.97 -7.52
C GLY A 67 6.62 5.86 -6.98
N LEU A 68 6.95 7.10 -6.60
CA LEU A 68 6.01 8.03 -6.00
C LEU A 68 5.56 9.08 -7.02
N ALA A 69 4.26 9.34 -7.06
CA ALA A 69 3.66 10.39 -7.88
C ALA A 69 3.28 11.58 -6.99
N ILE A 70 3.90 12.72 -7.23
CA ILE A 70 3.51 13.99 -6.61
C ILE A 70 2.38 14.59 -7.46
N THR A 71 1.20 14.72 -6.86
CA THR A 71 0.03 15.30 -7.53
C THR A 71 -0.24 16.71 -7.01
N SER A 72 -1.19 17.41 -7.65
CA SER A 72 -1.68 18.69 -7.15
C SER A 72 -2.17 18.58 -5.69
N ASP A 73 -2.71 17.44 -5.27
CA ASP A 73 -3.17 17.27 -3.88
C ASP A 73 -2.02 17.40 -2.86
N ASN A 74 -0.81 16.99 -3.23
CA ASN A 74 0.35 17.15 -2.37
C ASN A 74 0.86 18.59 -2.34
N VAL A 75 0.71 19.33 -3.45
CA VAL A 75 1.28 20.68 -3.60
C VAL A 75 0.30 21.77 -3.17
N THR A 76 -0.94 21.72 -3.65
CA THR A 76 -1.95 22.76 -3.41
C THR A 76 -2.78 22.48 -2.17
N ASN A 77 -3.05 21.20 -1.88
CA ASN A 77 -3.95 20.81 -0.79
C ASN A 77 -3.19 20.31 0.45
N GLY A 78 -1.86 20.22 0.38
CA GLY A 78 -1.02 19.82 1.51
C GLY A 78 -1.26 18.38 1.98
N SER A 79 -1.63 17.46 1.08
CA SER A 79 -1.76 16.06 1.44
C SER A 79 -0.41 15.44 1.79
N ASP A 80 -0.30 14.93 3.01
CA ASP A 80 0.86 14.16 3.49
C ASP A 80 0.87 12.71 2.97
N THR A 81 -0.15 12.30 2.20
CA THR A 81 -0.22 10.95 1.61
C THR A 81 0.25 10.98 0.17
N LEU A 82 1.28 10.20 -0.13
CA LEU A 82 1.90 10.09 -1.45
C LEU A 82 1.27 8.93 -2.22
N LYS A 83 0.90 9.17 -3.47
CA LYS A 83 0.37 8.13 -4.34
C LYS A 83 1.51 7.29 -4.92
N VAL A 84 1.37 5.98 -4.88
CA VAL A 84 2.32 5.05 -5.52
C VAL A 84 1.92 4.82 -6.97
N SER A 85 2.87 4.99 -7.90
CA SER A 85 2.71 4.67 -9.32
C SER A 85 3.23 3.28 -9.66
N GLU A 86 4.34 2.87 -9.04
CA GLU A 86 5.06 1.63 -9.37
C GLU A 86 5.69 1.02 -8.10
N VAL A 87 5.94 -0.29 -8.13
CA VAL A 87 6.58 -1.02 -7.02
C VAL A 87 7.53 -2.08 -7.53
N TRP A 88 8.65 -2.25 -6.83
CA TRP A 88 9.67 -3.26 -7.11
C TRP A 88 10.09 -3.99 -5.83
N SER A 89 10.31 -5.30 -5.92
CA SER A 89 10.86 -6.14 -4.85
C SER A 89 12.08 -6.93 -5.36
N GLY A 90 13.21 -6.86 -4.65
CA GLY A 90 14.40 -7.68 -4.93
C GLY A 90 15.69 -7.09 -4.34
N ASP A 91 16.72 -7.91 -4.18
CA ASP A 91 18.00 -7.60 -3.51
C ASP A 91 18.90 -6.60 -4.25
N TYR A 92 18.51 -6.10 -5.42
CA TYR A 92 19.33 -5.21 -6.24
C TYR A 92 18.63 -3.88 -6.51
N ILE A 93 18.62 -3.03 -5.49
CA ILE A 93 18.41 -1.60 -5.65
C ILE A 93 19.80 -0.98 -5.80
N GLN A 94 20.33 -0.92 -7.02
CA GLN A 94 21.57 -0.17 -7.25
C GLN A 94 21.27 1.32 -7.16
N ARG A 95 21.68 1.94 -6.07
CA ARG A 95 21.90 3.39 -6.00
C ARG A 95 23.16 3.69 -6.83
N ILE A 96 22.99 4.41 -7.95
CA ILE A 96 24.11 5.01 -8.70
C ILE A 96 24.55 6.29 -7.99
#